data_AF-A0A949PFK6-F1
#
_entry.id   AF-A0A949PFK6-F1
#
_cell.length_a   1.000
_cell.length_b   1.000
_cell.length_c   1.000
_cell.angle_alpha   90.00
_cell.angle_beta   90.00
_cell.angle_gamma   90.00
#
_symmetry.space_group_name_H-M   'P 1'
#
loop_
_entity.id
_entity.type
_entity.pdbx_description
1 polymer ?
#
loop_
_entity_poly.entity_id
_entity_poly.type
_entity_poly.pdbx_seq_one_letter_code
_entity_poly.pdbx_strand_id
1 'polypeptide(L)'
;MQNFKDQWEIKSNWQLIFPLLGIIGLVYSAFKLSNLFVNDSLLLSVLITIALSFVLLKLTLFIFKKLENKWELKYRWEMIRVFIVFALTGSSSVLVGKPIMKIIGITKENLHPSLYWVLYILIGFMFYQILLVLIGWIFGQYNFFWDFEKKMLRRMKLGFLIRGEK
;
A
#
# COMPACT_ATOMS: atom_id res chain seq x y z
N MET A 1 14.80 -23.68 -8.94
CA MET A 1 13.52 -23.39 -8.25
C MET A 1 13.67 -23.41 -6.72
N GLN A 2 14.37 -24.40 -6.13
CA GLN A 2 14.66 -24.46 -4.68
C GLN A 2 15.19 -23.14 -4.12
N ASN A 3 16.30 -22.61 -4.67
CA ASN A 3 16.93 -21.38 -4.17
C ASN A 3 15.98 -20.18 -4.07
N PHE A 4 15.00 -20.06 -4.98
CA PHE A 4 14.01 -18.98 -4.93
C PHE A 4 12.98 -19.19 -3.80
N LYS A 5 12.49 -20.43 -3.65
CA LYS A 5 11.54 -20.77 -2.58
C LYS A 5 12.18 -20.56 -1.21
N ASP A 6 13.44 -20.93 -1.06
CA ASP A 6 14.18 -20.76 0.19
C ASP A 6 14.43 -19.28 0.50
N GLN A 7 14.85 -18.49 -0.49
CA GLN A 7 15.04 -17.04 -0.34
C GLN A 7 13.78 -16.29 0.04
N TRP A 8 12.61 -16.74 -0.44
CA TRP A 8 11.32 -16.11 -0.16
C TRP A 8 10.53 -16.81 0.96
N GLU A 9 11.12 -17.82 1.60
CA GLU A 9 10.53 -18.62 2.68
C GLU A 9 9.17 -19.22 2.31
N ILE A 10 9.07 -19.69 1.06
CA ILE A 10 7.87 -20.29 0.49
C ILE A 10 7.76 -21.73 0.97
N LYS A 11 6.76 -21.98 1.82
CA LYS A 11 6.45 -23.32 2.35
C LYS A 11 5.47 -24.10 1.49
N SER A 12 4.60 -23.43 0.74
CA SER A 12 3.59 -24.06 -0.11
C SER A 12 3.53 -23.41 -1.50
N ASN A 13 3.27 -24.20 -2.53
CA ASN A 13 3.29 -23.75 -3.92
C ASN A 13 2.28 -22.64 -4.21
N TRP A 14 1.12 -22.61 -3.53
CA TRP A 14 0.14 -21.54 -3.74
C TRP A 14 0.68 -20.15 -3.35
N GLN A 15 1.67 -20.06 -2.46
CA GLN A 15 2.28 -18.78 -2.07
C GLN A 15 3.09 -18.13 -3.20
N LEU A 16 3.46 -18.88 -4.25
CA LEU A 16 4.12 -18.34 -5.45
C LEU A 16 3.26 -17.30 -6.18
N ILE A 17 1.95 -17.29 -5.93
CA ILE A 17 1.05 -16.28 -6.50
C ILE A 17 1.45 -14.87 -6.07
N PHE A 18 1.98 -14.67 -4.87
CA PHE A 18 2.33 -13.33 -4.37
C PHE A 18 3.54 -12.74 -5.12
N PRO A 19 4.69 -13.41 -5.22
CA PRO A 19 5.79 -12.95 -6.09
C PRO A 19 5.36 -12.73 -7.53
N LEU A 20 4.52 -13.60 -8.09
CA LEU A 20 4.03 -13.48 -9.45
C LEU A 20 3.15 -12.22 -9.63
N LEU A 21 2.21 -11.97 -8.71
CA LEU A 21 1.41 -10.74 -8.68
C LEU A 21 2.29 -9.50 -8.51
N GLY A 22 3.33 -9.59 -7.68
CA GLY A 22 4.31 -8.51 -7.51
C GLY A 22 5.03 -8.16 -8.81
N ILE A 23 5.50 -9.17 -9.55
CA ILE A 23 6.17 -8.97 -10.85
C ILE A 23 5.19 -8.41 -11.88
N ILE A 24 3.97 -8.95 -11.98
CA ILE A 24 2.94 -8.45 -12.90
C ILE A 24 2.62 -6.98 -12.60
N GLY A 25 2.37 -6.66 -11.33
CA GLY A 25 2.09 -5.29 -10.90
C GLY A 25 3.24 -4.33 -11.19
N LEU A 26 4.48 -4.80 -11.03
CA LEU A 26 5.67 -4.02 -11.33
C LEU A 26 5.82 -3.74 -12.83
N VAL A 27 5.67 -4.76 -13.67
CA VAL A 27 5.74 -4.62 -15.13
C VAL A 27 4.62 -3.72 -15.64
N TYR A 28 3.39 -3.89 -15.13
CA TYR A 28 2.27 -3.01 -15.47
C TYR A 28 2.53 -1.55 -15.08
N SER A 29 3.07 -1.34 -13.87
CA SER A 29 3.43 0.01 -13.41
C SER A 29 4.55 0.63 -14.26
N ALA A 30 5.56 -0.16 -14.63
CA ALA A 30 6.64 0.26 -15.52
C ALA A 30 6.13 0.61 -16.92
N PHE A 31 5.19 -0.18 -17.47
CA PHE A 31 4.58 0.08 -18.77
C PHE A 31 3.75 1.37 -18.76
N LYS A 32 2.92 1.54 -17.72
CA LYS A 32 2.11 2.75 -17.56
C LYS A 32 3.00 3.98 -17.42
N LEU A 33 4.12 3.87 -16.70
CA LEU A 33 5.10 4.94 -16.56
C LEU A 33 5.85 5.22 -17.87
N SER A 34 6.23 4.18 -18.61
CA SER A 34 6.89 4.29 -19.92
C SER A 34 6.03 5.07 -20.92
N ASN A 35 4.75 4.75 -21.01
CA ASN A 35 3.80 5.43 -21.89
C ASN A 35 3.58 6.91 -21.52
N LEU A 36 3.96 7.36 -20.32
CA LEU A 36 3.93 8.79 -20.00
C LEU A 36 5.08 9.57 -20.66
N PHE A 37 6.19 8.89 -20.97
CA PHE A 37 7.37 9.51 -21.58
C PHE A 37 7.47 9.28 -23.08
N VAL A 38 6.89 8.19 -23.59
CA VAL A 38 6.96 7.79 -25.00
C VAL A 38 5.59 7.37 -25.49
N ASN A 39 5.01 8.17 -26.38
CA ASN A 39 3.72 7.88 -27.01
C ASN A 39 3.82 7.42 -28.47
N ASP A 40 4.90 7.76 -29.18
CA ASP A 40 4.90 7.70 -30.65
C ASP A 40 5.47 6.40 -31.24
N SER A 41 6.16 5.56 -30.44
CA SER A 41 6.74 4.32 -30.94
C SER A 41 6.63 3.15 -29.97
N LEU A 42 6.03 2.06 -30.45
CA LEU A 42 5.81 0.84 -29.67
C LEU A 42 7.14 0.19 -29.25
N LEU A 43 8.12 0.14 -30.15
CA LEU A 43 9.42 -0.49 -29.88
C LEU A 43 10.18 0.25 -28.76
N LEU A 44 10.16 1.58 -28.79
CA LEU A 44 10.78 2.40 -27.76
C LEU A 44 10.05 2.26 -26.40
N SER A 45 8.71 2.24 -26.41
CA SER A 45 7.93 2.02 -25.18
C SER A 45 8.24 0.66 -24.55
N VAL A 46 8.40 -0.41 -25.34
CA VAL A 46 8.77 -1.75 -24.82
C VAL A 46 10.18 -1.73 -24.21
N LEU A 47 11.17 -1.15 -24.89
CA LEU A 47 12.54 -1.08 -24.39
C LEU A 47 12.63 -0.29 -23.07
N ILE A 48 11.97 0.87 -23.00
CA ILE A 48 11.92 1.69 -21.78
C ILE A 48 11.18 0.97 -20.66
N THR A 49 10.09 0.27 -20.97
CA THR A 49 9.35 -0.55 -19.99
C THR A 49 10.24 -1.61 -19.35
N ILE A 50 11.05 -2.31 -20.15
CA ILE A 50 11.99 -3.33 -19.64
C ILE A 50 13.04 -2.67 -18.73
N ALA A 51 13.63 -1.56 -19.17
CA ALA A 51 14.62 -0.83 -18.39
C ALA A 51 14.05 -0.31 -17.06
N LEU A 52 12.87 0.33 -17.08
CA LEU A 52 12.17 0.83 -15.90
C LEU A 52 11.77 -0.31 -14.95
N SER A 53 11.28 -1.43 -15.49
CA SER A 53 10.94 -2.61 -14.70
C SER A 53 12.16 -3.12 -13.92
N PHE A 54 13.34 -3.19 -14.56
CA PHE A 54 14.56 -3.60 -13.86
C PHE A 54 14.97 -2.64 -12.74
N VAL A 55 14.88 -1.32 -12.99
CA VAL A 55 15.16 -0.29 -11.98
C VAL A 55 14.19 -0.39 -10.80
N LEU A 56 12.89 -0.49 -11.09
CA LEU A 56 11.83 -0.63 -10.07
C LEU A 56 12.00 -1.91 -9.25
N LEU A 57 12.41 -3.01 -9.88
CA LEU A 57 12.66 -4.28 -9.18
C LEU A 57 13.80 -4.12 -8.17
N LYS A 58 14.93 -3.53 -8.59
CA LYS A 58 16.06 -3.26 -7.68
C LYS A 58 15.65 -2.37 -6.51
N LEU A 59 14.90 -1.31 -6.78
CA LEU A 59 14.38 -0.41 -5.75
C LEU A 59 13.45 -1.14 -4.78
N THR A 60 12.55 -1.97 -5.30
CA THR A 60 11.60 -2.74 -4.49
C THR A 60 12.33 -3.72 -3.57
N LEU A 61 13.29 -4.48 -4.09
CA LEU A 61 14.09 -5.42 -3.30
C LEU A 61 14.93 -4.71 -2.22
N PHE A 62 15.46 -3.52 -2.54
CA PHE A 62 16.16 -2.70 -1.57
C PHE A 62 15.24 -2.24 -0.42
N ILE A 63 14.02 -1.81 -0.74
CA ILE A 63 13.01 -1.43 0.25
C ILE A 63 12.61 -2.64 1.11
N PHE A 64 12.38 -3.80 0.48
CA PHE A 64 12.01 -5.03 1.18
C PHE A 64 13.06 -5.38 2.23
N LYS A 65 14.35 -5.38 1.86
CA LYS A 65 15.44 -5.64 2.80
C LYS A 65 15.47 -4.67 3.98
N LYS A 66 15.11 -3.40 3.78
CA LYS A 66 15.05 -2.39 4.86
C LYS A 66 13.81 -2.53 5.75
N LEU A 67 12.69 -2.96 5.19
CA LEU A 67 11.42 -3.07 5.91
C LEU A 67 11.27 -4.41 6.63
N GLU A 68 11.84 -5.48 6.08
CA GLU A 68 11.90 -6.80 6.69
C GLU A 68 12.45 -6.74 8.13
N ASN A 69 13.48 -5.93 8.36
CA ASN A 69 14.05 -5.74 9.71
C ASN A 69 13.17 -4.89 10.65
N LYS A 70 12.17 -4.18 10.13
CA LYS A 70 11.29 -3.27 10.91
C LYS A 70 9.89 -3.83 11.13
N TRP A 71 9.51 -4.81 10.32
CA TRP A 71 8.18 -5.41 10.27
C TRP A 71 8.29 -6.86 10.71
N GLU A 72 7.60 -7.20 11.79
CA GLU A 72 7.58 -8.56 12.35
C GLU A 72 6.61 -9.43 11.53
N LEU A 73 7.06 -9.84 10.34
CA LEU A 73 6.33 -10.76 9.48
C LEU A 73 6.88 -12.18 9.65
N LYS A 74 6.01 -13.18 9.47
CA LYS A 74 6.38 -14.58 9.67
C LYS A 74 7.19 -15.11 8.49
N TYR A 75 6.89 -14.62 7.29
CA TYR A 75 7.56 -15.00 6.07
C TYR A 75 7.80 -13.82 5.14
N ARG A 76 8.92 -13.84 4.41
CA ARG A 76 9.28 -12.77 3.46
C ARG A 76 8.24 -12.51 2.37
N TRP A 77 7.57 -13.55 1.86
CA TRP A 77 6.51 -13.39 0.84
C TRP A 77 5.27 -12.64 1.37
N GLU A 78 5.05 -12.58 2.69
CA GLU A 78 3.94 -11.83 3.28
C GLU A 78 4.10 -10.33 3.10
N MET A 79 5.33 -9.83 2.88
CA MET A 79 5.57 -8.41 2.57
C MET A 79 4.75 -7.99 1.35
N ILE A 80 4.70 -8.80 0.29
CA ILE A 80 3.94 -8.47 -0.92
C ILE A 80 2.45 -8.33 -0.59
N ARG A 81 1.92 -9.21 0.25
CA ARG A 81 0.54 -9.15 0.72
C ARG A 81 0.28 -7.85 1.49
N VAL A 82 1.18 -7.46 2.37
CA VAL A 82 1.10 -6.20 3.13
C VAL A 82 1.08 -4.99 2.19
N PHE A 83 1.94 -4.97 1.16
CA PHE A 83 1.95 -3.91 0.15
C PHE A 83 0.65 -3.84 -0.65
N ILE A 84 0.05 -4.98 -1.00
CA ILE A 84 -1.27 -5.03 -1.65
C ILE A 84 -2.33 -4.41 -0.75
N VAL A 85 -2.35 -4.76 0.54
CA VAL A 85 -3.29 -4.17 1.51
C VAL A 85 -3.09 -2.65 1.58
N PHE A 86 -1.86 -2.14 1.69
CA PHE A 86 -1.59 -0.70 1.69
C PHE A 86 -2.05 0.01 0.40
N ALA A 87 -1.87 -0.62 -0.75
CA ALA A 87 -2.32 -0.05 -2.03
C ALA A 87 -3.86 0.04 -2.10
N LEU A 88 -4.54 -1.00 -1.64
CA LEU A 88 -6.01 -1.04 -1.59
C LEU A 88 -6.57 -0.04 -0.58
N THR A 89 -6.03 0.00 0.64
CA THR A 89 -6.50 0.89 1.71
C THR A 89 -6.24 2.35 1.37
N GLY A 90 -5.06 2.67 0.82
CA GLY A 90 -4.70 4.03 0.40
C GLY A 90 -5.58 4.55 -0.74
N SER A 91 -5.88 3.71 -1.73
CA SER A 91 -6.78 4.10 -2.82
C SER A 91 -8.23 4.26 -2.31
N SER A 92 -8.67 3.35 -1.45
CA SER A 92 -10.04 3.35 -0.91
C SER A 92 -10.31 4.53 0.01
N SER A 93 -9.36 4.95 0.85
CA SER A 93 -9.57 6.06 1.78
C SER A 93 -9.83 7.40 1.07
N VAL A 94 -9.15 7.63 -0.06
CA VAL A 94 -9.38 8.81 -0.92
C VAL A 94 -10.78 8.78 -1.54
N LEU A 95 -11.22 7.61 -1.99
CA LEU A 95 -12.55 7.42 -2.57
C LEU A 95 -13.67 7.62 -1.53
N VAL A 96 -13.45 7.19 -0.29
CA VAL A 96 -14.40 7.36 0.83
C VAL A 96 -14.45 8.81 1.32
N GLY A 97 -13.34 9.56 1.29
CA GLY A 97 -13.33 10.94 1.79
C GLY A 97 -14.35 11.86 1.11
N LYS A 98 -14.56 11.73 -0.21
CA LYS A 98 -15.45 12.61 -0.97
C LYS A 98 -16.95 12.45 -0.63
N PRO A 99 -17.53 11.23 -0.63
CA PRO A 99 -18.91 11.05 -0.25
C PRO A 99 -19.17 11.45 1.20
N ILE A 100 -18.22 11.21 2.12
CA ILE A 100 -18.38 11.62 3.51
C ILE A 100 -18.43 13.14 3.65
N MET A 101 -17.54 13.89 2.99
CA MET A 101 -17.60 15.36 2.97
C MET A 101 -18.95 15.87 2.45
N LYS A 102 -19.50 15.23 1.41
CA LYS A 102 -20.81 15.57 0.84
C LYS A 102 -21.96 15.27 1.82
N ILE A 103 -21.93 14.13 2.51
CA ILE A 103 -22.94 13.75 3.52
C ILE A 103 -22.97 14.74 4.68
N ILE A 104 -21.79 15.21 5.11
CA ILE A 104 -21.66 16.23 6.17
C ILE A 104 -22.07 17.64 5.66
N GLY A 105 -22.36 17.80 4.37
CA GLY A 105 -22.79 19.07 3.78
C GLY A 105 -21.64 20.04 3.49
N ILE A 106 -20.39 19.56 3.53
CA ILE A 106 -19.19 20.38 3.32
C ILE A 106 -18.79 20.33 1.85
N THR A 107 -19.09 21.40 1.14
CA THR A 107 -18.69 21.61 -0.26
C THR A 107 -17.51 22.58 -0.34
N LYS A 108 -16.82 22.57 -1.48
CA LYS A 108 -15.75 23.55 -1.77
C LYS A 108 -16.28 24.98 -1.89
N GLU A 109 -17.59 25.14 -2.05
CA GLU A 109 -18.28 26.42 -2.18
C GLU A 109 -18.61 27.02 -0.81
N ASN A 110 -18.89 26.16 0.18
CA ASN A 110 -19.33 26.58 1.52
C ASN A 110 -18.17 26.75 2.52
N LEU A 111 -16.96 26.29 2.18
CA LEU A 111 -15.78 26.34 3.05
C LEU A 111 -14.59 26.95 2.33
N HIS A 112 -13.75 27.68 3.07
CA HIS A 112 -12.47 28.15 2.55
C HIS A 112 -11.65 26.96 2.00
N PRO A 113 -11.04 27.06 0.81
CA PRO A 113 -10.37 25.93 0.16
C PRO A 113 -9.32 25.22 1.04
N SER A 114 -8.58 25.96 1.87
CA SER A 114 -7.59 25.35 2.77
C SER A 114 -8.24 24.50 3.86
N LEU A 115 -9.33 24.98 4.48
CA LEU A 115 -10.06 24.25 5.52
C LEU A 115 -10.74 23.01 4.94
N TYR A 116 -11.29 23.11 3.73
CA TYR A 116 -11.85 21.96 3.03
C TYR A 116 -10.82 20.83 2.88
N TRP A 117 -9.61 21.15 2.41
CA TRP A 117 -8.56 20.15 2.20
C TRP A 117 -8.04 19.56 3.51
N VAL A 118 -7.87 20.38 4.55
CA VAL A 118 -7.49 19.91 5.89
C VAL A 118 -8.52 18.91 6.43
N LEU A 119 -9.80 19.25 6.33
CA LEU A 119 -10.88 18.41 6.82
C LEU A 119 -11.03 17.12 5.99
N TYR A 120 -10.90 17.23 4.67
CA TYR A 120 -10.90 16.06 3.77
C TYR A 120 -9.79 15.07 4.12
N ILE A 121 -8.57 15.55 4.36
CA ILE A 121 -7.44 14.71 4.77
C ILE A 121 -7.69 14.11 6.17
N LEU A 122 -8.20 14.91 7.12
CA LEU A 122 -8.47 14.44 8.47
C LEU A 122 -9.53 13.33 8.49
N ILE A 123 -10.64 13.52 7.77
CA ILE A 123 -11.69 12.51 7.63
C ILE A 123 -11.15 11.29 6.88
N GLY A 124 -10.45 11.49 5.76
CA GLY A 124 -9.83 10.41 5.01
C GLY A 124 -8.87 9.58 5.87
N PHE A 125 -8.11 10.23 6.76
CA PHE A 125 -7.22 9.57 7.71
C PHE A 125 -7.97 8.74 8.76
N MET A 126 -9.11 9.24 9.27
CA MET A 126 -9.96 8.47 10.19
C MET A 126 -10.54 7.22 9.53
N PHE A 127 -10.99 7.30 8.28
CA PHE A 127 -11.45 6.12 7.56
C PHE A 127 -10.30 5.19 7.16
N TYR A 128 -9.12 5.74 6.87
CA TYR A 128 -7.93 4.96 6.57
C TYR A 128 -7.56 4.03 7.73
N GLN A 129 -7.63 4.50 8.99
CA GLN A 129 -7.44 3.68 10.19
C GLN A 129 -8.31 2.41 10.16
N ILE A 130 -9.62 2.60 10.04
CA ILE A 130 -10.62 1.51 10.02
C ILE A 130 -10.41 0.58 8.82
N LEU A 131 -10.22 1.15 7.63
CA LEU A 131 -10.00 0.37 6.40
C LEU A 131 -8.73 -0.47 6.47
N LEU A 132 -7.67 0.07 7.07
CA LEU A 132 -6.38 -0.62 7.17
C LEU A 132 -6.51 -1.93 7.97
N VAL A 133 -7.19 -1.88 9.11
CA VAL A 133 -7.43 -3.07 9.94
C VAL A 133 -8.41 -4.03 9.27
N LEU A 134 -9.49 -3.51 8.69
CA LEU A 134 -10.53 -4.33 8.04
C LEU A 134 -9.97 -5.09 6.83
N ILE A 135 -9.27 -4.41 5.93
CA ILE A 135 -8.67 -5.05 4.76
C ILE A 135 -7.50 -5.95 5.21
N GLY A 136 -6.71 -5.52 6.19
CA GLY A 136 -5.68 -6.36 6.80
C GLY A 136 -6.25 -7.68 7.34
N TRP A 137 -7.42 -7.64 7.97
CA TRP A 137 -8.13 -8.83 8.46
C TRP A 137 -8.61 -9.73 7.33
N ILE A 138 -9.20 -9.18 6.26
CA ILE A 138 -9.63 -9.95 5.07
C ILE A 138 -8.44 -10.70 4.45
N PHE A 139 -7.25 -10.11 4.45
CA PHE A 139 -6.03 -10.73 3.94
C PHE A 139 -5.27 -11.60 4.97
N GLY A 140 -5.85 -11.81 6.16
CA GLY A 140 -5.28 -12.66 7.21
C GLY A 140 -4.03 -12.08 7.86
N GLN A 141 -3.87 -10.75 7.86
CA GLN A 141 -2.75 -10.01 8.45
C GLN A 141 -3.23 -9.05 9.57
N TYR A 142 -4.34 -9.39 10.25
CA TYR A 142 -4.95 -8.54 11.29
C TYR A 142 -3.97 -8.10 12.38
N ASN A 143 -3.25 -9.05 13.01
CA ASN A 143 -2.32 -8.74 14.11
C ASN A 143 -1.26 -7.72 13.67
N PHE A 144 -0.65 -7.94 12.49
CA PHE A 144 0.34 -7.03 11.93
C PHE A 144 -0.22 -5.62 11.76
N PHE A 145 -1.40 -5.48 11.16
CA PHE A 145 -2.00 -4.17 10.89
C PHE A 145 -2.52 -3.48 12.14
N TRP A 146 -3.03 -4.24 13.12
CA TRP A 146 -3.44 -3.73 14.41
C TRP A 146 -2.24 -3.16 15.18
N ASP A 147 -1.12 -3.88 15.22
CA ASP A 147 0.11 -3.39 15.86
C ASP A 147 0.72 -2.21 15.09
N PHE A 148 0.67 -2.24 13.76
CA PHE A 148 1.11 -1.14 12.92
C PHE A 148 0.30 0.13 13.18
N GLU A 149 -1.03 0.02 13.23
CA GLU A 149 -1.94 1.13 13.54
C GLU A 149 -1.71 1.67 14.94
N LYS A 150 -1.64 0.80 15.96
CA LYS A 150 -1.33 1.18 17.34
C LYS A 150 -0.01 1.95 17.42
N LYS A 151 1.02 1.48 16.72
CA LYS A 151 2.35 2.12 16.67
C LYS A 151 2.28 3.48 15.98
N MET A 152 1.48 3.63 14.92
CA MET A 152 1.29 4.88 14.21
C MET A 152 0.55 5.93 15.06
N LEU A 153 -0.59 5.56 15.65
CA LEU A 153 -1.39 6.45 16.51
C LEU A 153 -0.63 6.91 17.75
N ARG A 154 0.18 6.03 18.36
CA ARG A 154 1.07 6.40 19.48
C ARG A 154 2.09 7.47 19.06
N ARG A 155 2.66 7.37 17.85
CA ARG A 155 3.64 8.35 17.32
C ARG A 155 2.98 9.70 16.99
N MET A 156 1.70 9.69 16.63
CA MET A 156 0.91 10.89 16.36
C MET A 156 0.35 11.56 17.62
N LYS A 157 0.78 11.12 18.83
CA LYS A 157 0.25 11.56 20.13
C LYS A 157 -1.25 11.29 20.34
N LEU A 158 -1.87 10.50 19.48
CA LEU A 158 -3.27 10.07 19.58
C LEU A 158 -3.42 8.74 20.35
N GLY A 159 -2.37 8.30 21.05
CA GLY A 159 -2.37 7.04 21.80
C GLY A 159 -3.39 6.96 22.94
N PHE A 160 -4.06 8.07 23.31
CA PHE A 160 -5.17 8.06 24.26
C PHE A 160 -6.40 7.32 23.71
N LEU A 161 -6.58 7.27 22.38
CA LEU A 161 -7.70 6.57 21.73
C LEU A 161 -7.63 5.05 21.89
N ILE A 162 -6.47 4.51 22.27
CA ILE A 162 -6.18 3.07 22.37
C ILE A 162 -6.06 2.62 23.82
N ARG A 163 -6.27 3.54 24.78
CA ARG A 163 -6.07 3.27 26.20
C ARG A 163 -7.25 2.46 26.75
N GLY A 164 -7.25 1.16 26.47
CA GLY A 164 -8.27 0.19 26.91
C GLY A 164 -7.78 -1.27 26.99
N GLU A 165 -6.67 -1.62 26.35
CA GLU A 165 -6.05 -2.95 26.46
C GLU A 165 -4.78 -2.84 27.30
N LYS A 166 -4.90 -3.15 28.59
CA LYS A 166 -3.77 -3.51 29.46
C LYS A 166 -3.55 -5.01 29.38
#